data_AF-A0A3A9U9Y4-F1
#
_entry.id   AF-A0A3A9U9Y4-F1
#
_cell.length_a   1.000
_cell.length_b   1.000
_cell.length_c   1.000
_cell.angle_alpha   90.00
_cell.angle_beta   90.00
_cell.angle_gamma   90.00
#
_symmetry.space_group_name_H-M   'P 1'
#
loop_
_entity.id
_entity.type
_entity.pdbx_description
1 polymer ?
#
loop_
_entity_poly.entity_id
_entity_poly.type
_entity_poly.pdbx_seq_one_letter_code
_entity_poly.pdbx_strand_id
1 'polypeptide(L)'
;MKTAVFVVFLLLGVLSNIAHAALIHFDGNIKFHNDIIQIDFTLNQDVNNIRVWTDSFQDGINFDPITALWSANGALIQEDDDNAHVNPSTQTDFDSGFELPFLAAGDYIFTVATYNNFAQGSVLSDGFLFDSQAPVELADWTQPANGINMGPYWSVWLDGVDAATNPNVPVPAPSSLLLFALALVMLRLKKS
;
A
#
# COMPACT_ATOMS: atom_id res chain seq x y z
N MET A 1 6.50 52.07 40.43
CA MET A 1 5.66 51.45 39.37
C MET A 1 5.90 52.16 38.05
N LYS A 2 6.72 51.59 37.17
CA LYS A 2 6.67 51.83 35.71
C LYS A 2 7.08 50.53 35.03
N THR A 3 6.13 49.99 34.28
CA THR A 3 6.10 48.65 33.70
C THR A 3 7.09 48.57 32.54
N ALA A 4 8.01 47.60 32.58
CA ALA A 4 8.83 47.25 31.43
C ALA A 4 7.98 46.40 30.47
N VAL A 5 7.78 46.89 29.26
CA VAL A 5 7.14 46.14 28.17
C VAL A 5 8.24 45.31 27.49
N PHE A 6 8.22 44.00 27.71
CA PHE A 6 9.00 43.05 26.92
C PHE A 6 8.18 42.64 25.70
N VAL A 7 8.61 43.08 24.51
CA VAL A 7 8.09 42.57 23.24
C VAL A 7 8.90 41.31 22.90
N VAL A 8 8.28 40.14 23.02
CA VAL A 8 8.83 38.88 22.53
C VAL A 8 8.42 38.73 21.07
N PHE A 9 9.36 38.91 20.16
CA PHE A 9 9.20 38.52 18.75
C PHE A 9 9.28 36.99 18.66
N LEU A 10 8.14 36.33 18.45
CA LEU A 10 8.09 34.91 18.12
C LEU A 10 8.30 34.77 16.60
N LEU A 11 9.55 34.54 16.20
CA LEU A 11 9.90 34.15 14.83
C LEU A 11 9.42 32.70 14.61
N LEU A 12 8.20 32.53 14.08
CA LEU A 12 7.75 31.25 13.55
C LEU A 12 8.45 31.03 12.20
N GLY A 13 9.59 30.36 12.24
CA GLY A 13 10.25 29.84 11.05
C GLY A 13 9.32 28.83 10.38
N VAL A 14 8.82 29.18 9.20
CA VAL A 14 8.15 28.24 8.30
C VAL A 14 9.26 27.30 7.79
N LEU A 15 9.46 26.20 8.49
CA LEU A 15 10.22 25.07 7.95
C LEU A 15 9.37 24.49 6.84
N SER A 16 9.67 24.86 5.60
CA SER A 16 9.17 24.16 4.42
C SER A 16 9.71 22.73 4.50
N ASN A 17 8.91 21.81 5.02
CA ASN A 17 9.21 20.39 4.90
C ASN A 17 9.19 20.09 3.40
N ILE A 18 10.36 19.81 2.84
CA ILE A 18 10.43 19.08 1.57
C ILE A 18 9.90 17.70 1.94
N ALA A 19 8.62 17.45 1.69
CA ALA A 19 8.05 16.12 1.82
C ALA A 19 8.72 15.26 0.74
N HIS A 20 9.69 14.44 1.14
CA HIS A 20 10.04 13.28 0.34
C HIS A 20 8.87 12.32 0.50
N ALA A 21 8.25 11.93 -0.63
CA ALA A 21 7.36 10.78 -0.63
C ALA A 21 8.15 9.62 0.01
N ALA A 22 7.66 9.13 1.15
CA ALA A 22 8.32 8.04 1.83
C ALA A 22 8.11 6.77 1.00
N LEU A 23 9.11 5.88 0.96
CA LEU A 23 8.89 4.52 0.53
C LEU A 23 7.92 3.87 1.53
N ILE A 24 6.71 3.51 1.07
CA ILE A 24 5.69 2.87 1.89
C ILE A 24 5.74 1.36 1.64
N HIS A 25 5.59 0.59 2.71
CA HIS A 25 5.62 -0.87 2.67
C HIS A 25 4.44 -1.44 3.45
N PHE A 26 3.80 -2.45 2.88
CA PHE A 26 2.78 -3.27 3.52
C PHE A 26 3.12 -4.73 3.31
N ASP A 27 2.83 -5.55 4.33
CA ASP A 27 2.97 -6.99 4.22
C ASP A 27 1.89 -7.72 5.02
N GLY A 28 1.74 -9.01 4.72
CA GLY A 28 0.78 -9.86 5.41
C GLY A 28 0.78 -11.26 4.84
N ASN A 29 -0.33 -11.97 5.07
CA ASN A 29 -0.52 -13.32 4.56
C ASN A 29 -1.93 -13.46 4.00
N ILE A 30 -2.06 -14.14 2.86
CA ILE A 30 -3.35 -14.61 2.35
C ILE A 30 -3.63 -16.01 2.88
N LYS A 31 -4.89 -16.44 2.81
CA LYS A 31 -5.28 -17.78 3.23
C LYS A 31 -5.60 -18.66 2.02
N PHE A 32 -6.35 -18.12 1.06
CA PHE A 32 -6.90 -18.87 -0.06
C PHE A 32 -6.39 -18.35 -1.40
N HIS A 33 -6.36 -19.23 -2.40
CA HIS A 33 -5.86 -18.88 -3.74
C HIS A 33 -6.63 -17.74 -4.43
N ASN A 34 -7.89 -17.57 -4.05
CA ASN A 34 -8.77 -16.54 -4.58
C ASN A 34 -8.86 -15.30 -3.67
N ASP A 35 -8.01 -15.19 -2.65
CA ASP A 35 -7.88 -13.95 -1.89
C ASP A 35 -7.24 -12.87 -2.78
N ILE A 36 -7.74 -11.64 -2.67
CA ILE A 36 -7.21 -10.46 -3.34
C ILE A 36 -6.72 -9.49 -2.27
N ILE A 37 -5.46 -9.09 -2.36
CA ILE A 37 -4.93 -7.99 -1.55
C ILE A 37 -5.28 -6.70 -2.27
N GLN A 38 -5.80 -5.71 -1.54
CA GLN A 38 -6.07 -4.38 -2.05
C GLN A 38 -5.27 -3.36 -1.24
N ILE A 39 -4.56 -2.48 -1.92
CA ILE A 39 -3.86 -1.32 -1.35
C ILE A 39 -4.38 -0.08 -2.05
N ASP A 40 -4.97 0.84 -1.29
CA ASP A 40 -5.43 2.12 -1.80
C ASP A 40 -4.30 3.14 -1.65
N PHE A 41 -4.08 3.99 -2.65
CA PHE A 41 -3.11 5.07 -2.56
C PHE A 41 -3.58 6.34 -3.28
N THR A 42 -3.04 7.47 -2.85
CA THR A 42 -3.43 8.80 -3.32
C THR A 42 -2.21 9.56 -3.83
N LEU A 43 -2.42 10.33 -4.90
CA LEU A 43 -1.54 11.36 -5.42
C LEU A 43 -2.24 12.72 -5.34
N ASN A 44 -1.68 13.65 -4.56
CA ASN A 44 -2.21 15.01 -4.37
C ASN A 44 -1.89 15.94 -5.56
N GLN A 45 -0.99 15.52 -6.44
CA GLN A 45 -0.54 16.22 -7.63
C GLN A 45 -0.09 15.20 -8.68
N ASP A 46 0.09 15.63 -9.93
CA ASP A 46 0.65 14.78 -10.97
C ASP A 46 2.08 14.36 -10.60
N VAL A 47 2.38 13.06 -10.73
CA VAL A 47 3.69 12.48 -10.38
C VAL A 47 4.31 11.80 -11.59
N ASN A 48 5.63 11.92 -11.70
CA ASN A 48 6.44 11.15 -12.64
C ASN A 48 7.24 10.08 -11.90
N ASN A 49 7.54 8.97 -12.57
CA ASN A 49 8.36 7.86 -12.05
C ASN A 49 7.81 7.27 -10.73
N ILE A 50 6.50 7.05 -10.65
CA ILE A 50 5.90 6.30 -9.54
C ILE A 50 6.21 4.82 -9.74
N ARG A 51 6.50 4.13 -8.63
CA ARG A 51 6.70 2.69 -8.63
C ARG A 51 5.81 2.03 -7.60
N VAL A 52 5.18 0.93 -7.99
CA VAL A 52 4.41 0.07 -7.10
C VAL A 52 4.66 -1.37 -7.50
N TRP A 53 5.12 -2.20 -6.57
CA TRP A 53 5.55 -3.56 -6.90
C TRP A 53 5.43 -4.49 -5.70
N THR A 54 5.49 -5.80 -5.98
CA THR A 54 5.61 -6.84 -4.98
C THR A 54 7.01 -7.44 -4.96
N ASP A 55 7.45 -7.94 -3.81
CA ASP A 55 8.60 -8.85 -3.65
C ASP A 55 8.16 -10.10 -2.88
N SER A 56 6.96 -10.60 -3.23
CA SER A 56 6.30 -11.68 -2.51
C SER A 56 6.91 -13.02 -2.86
N PHE A 57 7.28 -13.26 -4.11
CA PHE A 57 7.65 -14.60 -4.61
C PHE A 57 8.83 -15.23 -3.84
N GLN A 58 9.87 -14.43 -3.56
CA GLN A 58 11.06 -14.84 -2.81
C GLN A 58 11.65 -16.16 -3.32
N ASP A 59 11.93 -16.26 -4.62
CA ASP A 59 12.50 -17.44 -5.27
C ASP A 59 11.69 -18.74 -5.05
N GLY A 60 10.36 -18.63 -5.01
CA GLY A 60 9.46 -19.78 -4.87
C GLY A 60 9.25 -20.25 -3.43
N ILE A 61 9.57 -19.40 -2.46
CA ILE A 61 9.16 -19.60 -1.07
C ILE A 61 7.67 -19.32 -0.92
N ASN A 62 7.16 -18.30 -1.60
CA ASN A 62 5.74 -17.92 -1.56
C ASN A 62 5.09 -18.08 -2.94
N PHE A 63 3.78 -17.82 -2.99
CA PHE A 63 3.04 -17.80 -4.24
C PHE A 63 3.62 -16.80 -5.24
N ASP A 64 3.35 -17.07 -6.51
CA ASP A 64 3.62 -16.23 -7.67
C ASP A 64 2.59 -15.07 -7.73
N PRO A 65 2.98 -13.81 -7.45
CA PRO A 65 2.06 -12.67 -7.41
C PRO A 65 1.84 -12.02 -8.78
N ILE A 66 0.58 -11.80 -9.13
CA ILE A 66 0.20 -10.88 -10.22
C ILE A 66 -0.44 -9.61 -9.68
N THR A 67 -0.32 -8.53 -10.45
CA THR A 67 -0.78 -7.22 -10.00
C THR A 67 -1.70 -6.53 -11.00
N ALA A 68 -2.59 -5.70 -10.47
CA ALA A 68 -3.42 -4.82 -11.29
C ALA A 68 -3.53 -3.43 -10.66
N LEU A 69 -3.53 -2.42 -11.51
CA LEU A 69 -3.71 -1.02 -11.15
C LEU A 69 -5.06 -0.53 -11.66
N TRP A 70 -5.81 0.11 -10.77
CA TRP A 70 -7.14 0.62 -11.05
C TRP A 70 -7.23 2.09 -10.65
N SER A 71 -8.09 2.82 -11.35
CA SER A 71 -8.48 4.17 -10.94
C SER A 71 -9.50 4.14 -9.79
N ALA A 72 -9.74 5.30 -9.16
CA ALA A 72 -10.69 5.46 -8.06
C ALA A 72 -12.11 4.90 -8.31
N ASN A 73 -12.58 4.87 -9.56
CA ASN A 73 -13.90 4.34 -9.91
C ASN A 73 -13.88 2.83 -10.20
N GLY A 74 -12.73 2.17 -9.99
CA GLY A 74 -12.51 0.78 -10.28
C GLY A 74 -12.21 0.48 -11.74
N ALA A 75 -12.07 1.46 -12.65
CA ALA A 75 -11.67 1.15 -14.02
C ALA A 75 -10.21 0.68 -14.07
N LEU A 76 -9.97 -0.42 -14.77
CA LEU A 76 -8.65 -1.02 -14.94
C LEU A 76 -7.75 -0.09 -15.76
N ILE A 77 -6.56 0.18 -15.25
CA ILE A 77 -5.51 0.97 -15.91
C ILE A 77 -4.49 0.03 -16.55
N GLN A 78 -3.99 -0.94 -15.78
CA GLN A 78 -2.93 -1.85 -16.22
C GLN A 78 -2.93 -3.13 -15.38
N GLU A 79 -2.47 -4.24 -15.96
CA GLU A 79 -2.15 -5.50 -15.26
C GLU A 79 -0.71 -5.91 -15.58
N ASP A 80 -0.11 -6.67 -14.69
CA ASP A 80 1.24 -7.22 -14.83
C ASP A 80 1.33 -8.61 -14.18
N ASP A 81 2.11 -9.49 -14.80
CA ASP A 81 2.28 -10.89 -14.41
C ASP A 81 3.70 -11.11 -13.86
N ASP A 82 4.72 -10.65 -14.58
CA ASP A 82 6.13 -10.74 -14.18
C ASP A 82 6.88 -9.47 -14.58
N ASN A 83 7.42 -8.76 -13.58
CA ASN A 83 8.28 -7.61 -13.81
C ASN A 83 9.29 -7.40 -12.67
N ALA A 84 10.35 -8.20 -12.68
CA ALA A 84 11.47 -8.10 -11.74
C ALA A 84 12.32 -6.80 -11.87
N HIS A 85 11.97 -5.89 -12.78
CA HIS A 85 12.79 -4.71 -13.11
C HIS A 85 12.36 -3.43 -12.39
N VAL A 86 11.20 -3.40 -11.73
CA VAL A 86 10.71 -2.20 -11.01
C VAL A 86 11.66 -1.84 -9.86
N ASN A 87 12.09 -2.85 -9.11
CA ASN A 87 13.17 -2.75 -8.14
C ASN A 87 13.94 -4.07 -8.02
N PRO A 88 15.00 -4.26 -8.84
CA PRO A 88 15.80 -5.49 -8.85
C PRO A 88 16.56 -5.77 -7.54
N SER A 89 16.57 -4.84 -6.59
CA SER A 89 17.21 -5.06 -5.29
C SER A 89 16.31 -5.81 -4.29
N THR A 90 15.00 -5.86 -4.55
CA THR A 90 14.01 -6.54 -3.71
C THR A 90 13.32 -7.68 -4.47
N GLN A 91 13.11 -7.54 -5.77
CA GLN A 91 12.33 -8.49 -6.59
C GLN A 91 13.14 -9.70 -7.06
N THR A 92 12.41 -10.79 -7.30
CA THR A 92 12.84 -12.02 -7.95
C THR A 92 12.06 -12.24 -9.26
N ASP A 93 12.37 -13.30 -10.01
CA ASP A 93 11.95 -13.45 -11.42
C ASP A 93 10.43 -13.38 -11.64
N PHE A 94 9.61 -13.87 -10.70
CA PHE A 94 8.14 -13.88 -10.80
C PHE A 94 7.46 -12.82 -9.94
N ASP A 95 8.17 -11.77 -9.55
CA ASP A 95 7.54 -10.65 -8.87
C ASP A 95 6.95 -9.66 -9.88
N SER A 96 5.77 -9.11 -9.57
CA SER A 96 5.03 -8.21 -10.45
C SER A 96 5.02 -6.75 -9.96
N GLY A 97 4.83 -5.81 -10.89
CA GLY A 97 4.60 -4.41 -10.57
C GLY A 97 4.70 -3.44 -11.74
N PHE A 98 4.59 -2.15 -11.41
CA PHE A 98 4.58 -1.05 -12.36
C PHE A 98 5.65 -0.01 -12.03
N GLU A 99 6.42 0.39 -13.04
CA GLU A 99 7.15 1.65 -13.08
C GLU A 99 6.43 2.56 -14.08
N LEU A 100 5.70 3.55 -13.59
CA LEU A 100 4.90 4.43 -14.45
C LEU A 100 5.67 5.75 -14.66
N PRO A 101 5.94 6.14 -15.92
CA PRO A 101 6.63 7.39 -16.19
C PRO A 101 5.80 8.61 -15.79
N PHE A 102 4.47 8.47 -15.75
CA PHE A 102 3.53 9.50 -15.35
C PHE A 102 2.24 8.89 -14.80
N LEU A 103 1.73 9.44 -13.70
CA LEU A 103 0.39 9.19 -13.17
C LEU A 103 -0.21 10.50 -12.68
N ALA A 104 -1.45 10.79 -13.07
CA ALA A 104 -2.12 12.04 -12.71
C ALA A 104 -2.47 12.09 -11.21
N ALA A 105 -2.76 13.28 -10.69
CA ALA A 105 -3.34 13.43 -9.37
C ALA A 105 -4.66 12.65 -9.27
N GLY A 106 -4.85 11.90 -8.19
CA GLY A 106 -6.04 11.08 -7.98
C GLY A 106 -5.87 9.97 -6.95
N ASP A 107 -6.95 9.23 -6.74
CA ASP A 107 -6.97 8.01 -5.93
C ASP A 107 -6.89 6.78 -6.84
N TYR A 108 -6.19 5.77 -6.36
CA TYR A 108 -5.88 4.56 -7.09
C TYR A 108 -5.97 3.35 -6.19
N ILE A 109 -6.19 2.20 -6.81
CA ILE A 109 -6.24 0.91 -6.16
C ILE A 109 -5.18 0.05 -6.81
N PHE A 110 -4.31 -0.56 -6.01
CA PHE A 110 -3.38 -1.58 -6.44
C PHE A 110 -3.80 -2.91 -5.84
N THR A 111 -3.98 -3.93 -6.67
CA THR A 111 -4.34 -5.27 -6.22
C THR A 111 -3.23 -6.26 -6.47
N VAL A 112 -3.06 -7.20 -5.55
CA VAL A 112 -2.20 -8.38 -5.71
C VAL A 112 -3.07 -9.62 -5.62
N ALA A 113 -2.86 -10.56 -6.53
CA ALA A 113 -3.53 -11.85 -6.55
C ALA A 113 -2.51 -12.96 -6.81
N THR A 114 -2.90 -14.21 -6.61
CA THR A 114 -2.07 -15.36 -7.02
C THR A 114 -2.14 -15.55 -8.53
N TYR A 115 -1.04 -15.89 -9.20
CA TYR A 115 -1.08 -16.27 -10.62
C TYR A 115 -1.90 -17.55 -10.81
N ASN A 116 -2.89 -17.61 -11.72
CA ASN A 116 -3.22 -16.68 -12.80
C ASN A 116 -4.57 -15.97 -12.61
N ASN A 117 -4.85 -15.51 -11.40
CA ASN A 117 -6.11 -14.90 -10.99
C ASN A 117 -6.32 -13.47 -11.56
N PHE A 118 -6.26 -13.30 -12.88
CA PHE A 118 -6.39 -12.01 -13.57
C PHE A 118 -7.77 -11.38 -13.40
N ALA A 119 -7.87 -10.08 -13.65
CA ALA A 119 -9.16 -9.38 -13.75
C ALA A 119 -10.06 -10.02 -14.84
N GLN A 120 -11.36 -10.19 -14.55
CA GLN A 120 -12.31 -10.72 -15.54
C GLN A 120 -12.83 -9.66 -16.54
N GLY A 121 -12.54 -8.39 -16.31
CA GLY A 121 -13.10 -7.31 -17.11
C GLY A 121 -12.38 -5.98 -16.92
N SER A 122 -13.06 -4.91 -17.33
CA SER A 122 -12.49 -3.56 -17.35
C SER A 122 -12.78 -2.75 -16.10
N VAL A 123 -13.59 -3.28 -15.19
CA VAL A 123 -13.87 -2.65 -13.89
C VAL A 123 -13.68 -3.65 -12.75
N LEU A 124 -13.22 -3.17 -11.60
CA LEU A 124 -12.91 -3.98 -10.42
C LEU A 124 -14.12 -4.81 -9.95
N SER A 125 -15.34 -4.31 -10.16
CA SER A 125 -16.57 -5.04 -9.83
C SER A 125 -16.86 -6.24 -10.73
N ASP A 126 -16.16 -6.38 -11.87
CA ASP A 126 -16.24 -7.57 -12.72
C ASP A 126 -15.55 -8.78 -12.04
N GLY A 127 -14.71 -8.53 -11.04
CA GLY A 127 -14.04 -9.55 -10.23
C GLY A 127 -12.81 -10.14 -10.92
N PHE A 128 -12.32 -11.23 -10.34
CA PHE A 128 -11.12 -11.96 -10.77
C PHE A 128 -11.45 -13.40 -11.20
N LEU A 129 -10.54 -14.03 -11.95
CA LEU A 129 -10.74 -15.34 -12.56
C LEU A 129 -11.26 -16.41 -11.56
N PHE A 130 -10.80 -16.36 -10.32
CA PHE A 130 -11.09 -17.36 -9.28
C PHE A 130 -12.23 -16.98 -8.33
N ASP A 131 -12.89 -15.84 -8.51
CA ASP A 131 -13.98 -15.40 -7.62
C ASP A 131 -15.16 -16.37 -7.55
N SER A 132 -15.37 -17.15 -8.62
CA SER A 132 -16.43 -18.16 -8.69
C SER A 132 -16.02 -19.55 -8.19
N GLN A 133 -14.76 -19.72 -7.78
CA GLN A 133 -14.22 -21.00 -7.32
C GLN A 133 -14.41 -21.18 -5.80
N ALA A 134 -14.50 -22.44 -5.37
CA ALA A 134 -14.49 -22.74 -3.94
C ALA A 134 -13.10 -22.42 -3.37
N PRO A 135 -12.98 -21.67 -2.25
CA PRO A 135 -11.68 -21.35 -1.66
C PRO A 135 -10.87 -22.61 -1.33
N VAL A 136 -9.61 -22.60 -1.76
CA VAL A 136 -8.60 -23.64 -1.47
C VAL A 136 -7.46 -22.96 -0.74
N GLU A 137 -7.04 -23.52 0.41
CA GLU A 137 -5.91 -22.97 1.17
C GLU A 137 -4.63 -23.04 0.33
N LEU A 138 -3.80 -21.99 0.39
CA LEU A 138 -2.61 -21.89 -0.48
C LEU A 138 -1.69 -23.10 -0.39
N ALA A 139 -1.51 -23.65 0.82
CA ALA A 139 -0.67 -24.82 1.06
C ALA A 139 -1.13 -26.07 0.28
N ASP A 140 -2.43 -26.16 -0.01
CA ASP A 140 -3.07 -27.29 -0.70
C ASP A 140 -3.32 -27.00 -2.20
N TRP A 141 -3.08 -25.76 -2.65
CA TRP A 141 -3.43 -25.29 -3.99
C TRP A 141 -2.30 -25.53 -4.99
N THR A 142 -2.54 -26.37 -5.99
CA THR A 142 -1.49 -26.94 -6.89
C THR A 142 -1.69 -26.65 -8.37
N GLN A 143 -2.73 -25.91 -8.72
CA GLN A 143 -3.18 -25.65 -10.09
C GLN A 143 -3.78 -24.25 -10.15
N PRO A 144 -3.74 -23.54 -11.28
CA PRO A 144 -3.08 -23.93 -12.52
C PRO A 144 -1.58 -23.63 -12.54
N ALA A 145 -1.07 -22.80 -11.61
CA ALA A 145 0.30 -22.30 -11.68
C ALA A 145 0.99 -22.14 -10.31
N ASN A 146 0.57 -22.94 -9.32
CA ASN A 146 1.16 -22.92 -7.99
C ASN A 146 1.72 -24.30 -7.61
N GLY A 147 2.77 -24.33 -6.79
CA GLY A 147 3.29 -25.55 -6.19
C GLY A 147 2.55 -25.94 -4.89
N ILE A 148 2.65 -27.22 -4.50
CA ILE A 148 2.23 -27.64 -3.14
C ILE A 148 3.12 -26.92 -2.12
N ASN A 149 2.57 -26.53 -0.96
CA ASN A 149 3.27 -25.88 0.16
C ASN A 149 3.86 -24.50 -0.16
N MET A 150 3.29 -23.76 -1.11
CA MET A 150 3.69 -22.38 -1.33
C MET A 150 3.30 -21.50 -0.15
N GLY A 151 4.21 -20.62 0.26
CA GLY A 151 4.03 -19.70 1.36
C GLY A 151 2.94 -18.65 1.09
N PRO A 152 2.20 -18.22 2.12
CA PRO A 152 1.10 -17.26 1.98
C PRO A 152 1.54 -15.79 2.02
N TYR A 153 2.83 -15.53 2.23
CA TYR A 153 3.33 -14.19 2.49
C TYR A 153 3.19 -13.31 1.25
N TRP A 154 2.68 -12.09 1.46
CA TRP A 154 2.67 -11.04 0.46
C TRP A 154 3.34 -9.78 1.00
N SER A 155 3.93 -9.02 0.09
CA SER A 155 4.64 -7.78 0.38
C SER A 155 4.48 -6.82 -0.79
N VAL A 156 4.13 -5.57 -0.48
CA VAL A 156 3.85 -4.49 -1.44
C VAL A 156 4.62 -3.24 -1.06
N TRP A 157 5.29 -2.65 -2.04
CA TRP A 157 6.03 -1.41 -1.93
C TRP A 157 5.43 -0.33 -2.81
N LEU A 158 5.38 0.91 -2.31
CA LEU A 158 4.94 2.08 -3.05
C LEU A 158 5.98 3.19 -2.89
N ASP A 159 6.46 3.73 -4.01
CA ASP A 159 7.43 4.81 -4.07
C ASP A 159 6.89 5.95 -4.96
N GLY A 160 6.95 7.18 -4.45
CA GLY A 160 6.41 8.36 -5.12
C GLY A 160 4.93 8.67 -4.84
N VAL A 161 4.29 7.99 -3.88
CA VAL A 161 2.90 8.26 -3.46
C VAL A 161 2.82 9.21 -2.26
N ASP A 162 1.71 9.94 -2.13
CA ASP A 162 1.50 10.84 -0.98
C ASP A 162 0.98 10.11 0.26
N ALA A 163 0.09 9.15 0.05
CA ALA A 163 -0.50 8.32 1.09
C ALA A 163 -0.89 6.97 0.53
N ALA A 164 -0.84 5.93 1.37
CA ALA A 164 -1.36 4.62 1.05
C ALA A 164 -1.94 3.95 2.29
N THR A 165 -2.93 3.08 2.09
CA THR A 165 -3.60 2.33 3.14
C THR A 165 -3.90 0.92 2.68
N ASN A 166 -3.72 -0.05 3.56
CA ASN A 166 -4.31 -1.37 3.41
C ASN A 166 -5.67 -1.39 4.15
N PRO A 167 -6.82 -1.33 3.45
CA PRO A 167 -8.13 -1.30 4.08
C PRO A 167 -8.42 -2.54 4.95
N ASN A 168 -7.71 -3.65 4.73
CA ASN A 168 -7.87 -4.89 5.50
C ASN A 168 -7.07 -4.89 6.81
N VAL A 169 -6.21 -3.89 7.06
CA VAL A 169 -5.43 -3.76 8.30
C VAL A 169 -5.87 -2.50 9.06
N PRO A 170 -6.51 -2.63 10.24
CA PRO A 170 -6.87 -1.48 11.06
C PRO A 170 -5.61 -0.71 11.48
N VAL A 171 -5.49 0.55 11.07
CA VAL A 171 -4.41 1.43 11.54
C VAL A 171 -4.63 1.72 13.04
N PRO A 172 -3.65 1.44 13.92
CA PRO A 172 -3.76 1.82 15.32
C PRO A 172 -3.95 3.35 15.45
N ALA A 173 -4.89 3.78 16.31
CA ALA A 173 -5.17 5.20 16.51
C ALA A 173 -3.86 5.98 16.78
N PRO A 174 -3.62 7.13 16.13
CA PRO A 174 -2.34 7.80 16.22
C PRO A 174 -2.03 8.20 17.66
N SER A 175 -0.79 7.96 18.09
CA SER A 175 -0.29 8.29 19.44
C SER A 175 -0.43 9.78 19.79
N SER A 176 -0.65 10.64 18.79
CA SER A 176 -1.01 12.05 18.97
C SER A 176 -2.32 12.24 19.76
N LEU A 177 -3.30 11.35 19.63
CA LEU A 177 -4.53 11.36 20.45
C LEU A 177 -4.23 11.00 21.90
N LEU A 178 -3.30 10.06 22.13
CA LEU A 178 -2.83 9.71 23.47
C LEU A 178 -2.07 10.89 24.11
N LEU A 179 -1.21 11.57 23.36
CA LEU A 179 -0.48 12.77 23.81
C LEU A 179 -1.43 13.93 24.09
N PHE A 180 -2.44 14.15 23.25
CA PHE A 180 -3.47 15.17 23.46
C PHE A 180 -4.31 14.87 24.71
N ALA A 181 -4.70 13.61 24.91
CA ALA A 181 -5.40 13.16 26.11
C ALA A 181 -4.53 13.34 27.38
N LEU A 182 -3.23 12.99 27.33
CA LEU A 182 -2.29 13.24 28.42
C LEU A 182 -2.15 14.74 28.72
N ALA A 183 -2.04 15.58 27.69
CA ALA A 183 -1.95 17.02 27.85
C ALA A 183 -3.19 17.58 28.58
N LEU A 184 -4.39 17.15 28.19
CA LEU A 184 -5.66 17.53 28.85
C LEU A 184 -5.70 17.11 30.32
N VAL A 185 -5.24 15.90 30.66
CA VAL A 185 -5.15 15.42 32.04
C VAL A 185 -4.17 16.25 32.87
N MET A 186 -2.99 16.55 32.32
CA MET A 186 -1.97 17.39 32.98
C MET A 186 -2.47 18.82 33.22
N LEU A 187 -3.22 19.40 32.26
CA LEU A 187 -3.85 20.71 32.40
C LEU A 187 -4.91 20.76 33.51
N ARG A 188 -5.62 19.64 33.76
CA ARG A 188 -6.62 19.53 34.82
C ARG A 188 -5.97 19.38 36.21
N LEU A 189 -4.87 18.63 36.30
CA LEU A 189 -4.11 18.45 37.54
C LEU A 189 -3.39 19.73 38.00
N LYS A 190 -3.00 20.61 37.06
CA LYS A 190 -2.35 21.90 37.39
C LYS A 190 -3.32 22.97 37.94
N LYS A 191 -4.64 22.77 37.81
CA LYS A 191 -5.67 23.71 38.28
C LYS A 191 -6.28 23.35 39.64
N SER A 192 -5.86 22.24 40.26
CA SER A 192 -6.18 21.86 41.65
C SER A 192 -5.03 22.20 42.57
#